data_AF-A0A4R1F421-F1
#
_entry.id   AF-A0A4R1F421-F1
#
_cell.length_a   1.000
_cell.length_b   1.000
_cell.length_c   1.000
_cell.angle_alpha   90.00
_cell.angle_beta   90.00
_cell.angle_gamma   90.00
#
_symmetry.space_group_name_H-M   'P 1'
#
loop_
_entity.id
_entity.type
_entity.pdbx_description
1 polymer ?
#
loop_
_entity_poly.entity_id
_entity_poly.type
_entity_poly.pdbx_seq_one_letter_code
_entity_poly.pdbx_strand_id
1 'polypeptide(L)'
;MSDSEVLNAEYRAFIKALHPATVDTFVAVEAFWKQKLFPSVVAVSARDAAGIDRGPDPLELPEAELDAEWRREIRSRLLSLVHGHPDPDVREAADFLSSRLFGAIFYMDPERAAREGGEESRIAVRRVHEGITNLARAIHHAPFRVERPTPTYEGIPIGNSEPMPSRVVASQN
;
A
#
# COMPACT_ATOMS: atom_id res chain seq x y z
N MET A 1 29.04 -18.59 16.74
CA MET A 1 28.02 -18.12 15.78
C MET A 1 28.76 -17.61 14.57
N SER A 2 28.30 -17.97 13.38
CA SER A 2 28.87 -17.42 12.13
C SER A 2 28.42 -15.97 11.95
N ASP A 3 29.21 -15.13 11.26
CA ASP A 3 28.86 -13.73 10.97
C ASP A 3 27.48 -13.61 10.28
N SER A 4 27.10 -14.62 9.49
CA SER A 4 25.78 -14.68 8.84
C SER A 4 24.62 -14.82 9.84
N GLU A 5 24.81 -15.53 10.96
CA GLU A 5 23.78 -15.70 11.99
C GLU A 5 23.55 -14.40 12.77
N VAL A 6 24.63 -13.65 13.02
CA VAL A 6 24.59 -12.34 13.70
C VAL A 6 23.83 -11.33 12.83
N LEU A 7 24.18 -11.22 11.54
CA LEU A 7 23.50 -10.30 10.61
C LEU A 7 22.01 -10.62 10.45
N ASN A 8 21.65 -11.91 10.42
CA ASN A 8 20.24 -12.31 10.38
C ASN A 8 19.49 -11.94 11.68
N ALA A 9 20.15 -12.00 12.84
CA ALA A 9 19.56 -11.58 14.10
C ALA A 9 19.36 -10.06 14.18
N GLU A 10 20.34 -9.28 13.73
CA GLU A 10 20.26 -7.81 13.65
C GLU A 10 19.17 -7.35 12.69
N TYR A 11 19.06 -7.96 11.52
CA TYR A 11 18.02 -7.65 10.54
C TYR A 11 16.61 -7.94 11.08
N ARG A 12 16.44 -9.06 11.82
CA ARG A 12 15.17 -9.35 12.53
C ARG A 12 14.86 -8.32 13.62
N ALA A 13 15.87 -7.86 14.37
CA ALA A 13 15.69 -6.84 15.40
C ALA A 13 15.26 -5.50 14.80
N PHE A 14 15.87 -5.10 13.67
CA PHE A 14 15.49 -3.92 12.91
C PHE A 14 14.03 -3.98 12.45
N ILE A 15 13.58 -5.11 11.88
CA ILE A 15 12.19 -5.27 11.42
C ILE A 15 11.21 -5.21 12.58
N LYS A 16 11.54 -5.83 13.71
CA LYS A 16 10.72 -5.72 14.93
C LYS A 16 10.61 -4.27 15.42
N ALA A 17 11.68 -3.49 15.32
CA ALA A 17 11.67 -2.08 15.70
C ALA A 17 10.80 -1.21 14.75
N LEU A 18 10.70 -1.58 13.46
CA LEU A 18 9.83 -0.91 12.49
C LEU A 18 8.35 -1.31 12.59
N HIS A 19 8.05 -2.43 13.25
CA HIS A 19 6.72 -3.02 13.26
C HIS A 19 5.63 -2.08 13.83
N PRO A 20 5.85 -1.32 14.94
CA PRO A 20 4.86 -0.36 15.42
C PRO A 20 4.47 0.69 14.38
N ALA A 21 5.46 1.33 13.73
CA ALA A 21 5.20 2.33 12.69
C ALA A 21 4.47 1.75 11.46
N THR A 22 4.74 0.48 11.16
CA THR A 22 4.08 -0.27 10.09
C THR A 22 2.60 -0.52 10.44
N VAL A 23 2.33 -0.93 11.67
CA VAL A 23 0.95 -1.11 12.19
C VAL A 23 0.21 0.22 12.23
N ASP A 24 0.84 1.31 12.68
CA ASP A 24 0.23 2.63 12.71
C ASP A 24 -0.18 3.11 11.30
N THR A 25 0.65 2.82 10.30
CA THR A 25 0.32 3.08 8.89
C THR A 25 -0.89 2.28 8.45
N PHE A 26 -0.93 0.99 8.77
CA PHE A 26 -2.07 0.13 8.45
C PHE A 26 -3.37 0.63 9.11
N VAL A 27 -3.33 0.98 10.40
CA VAL A 27 -4.50 1.48 11.13
C VAL A 27 -5.01 2.79 10.51
N ALA A 28 -4.13 3.71 10.12
CA ALA A 28 -4.53 4.94 9.45
C ALA A 28 -5.23 4.67 8.10
N VAL A 29 -4.69 3.74 7.30
CA VAL A 29 -5.28 3.33 6.01
C VAL A 29 -6.63 2.64 6.21
N GLU A 30 -6.71 1.74 7.19
CA GLU A 30 -7.94 1.01 7.52
C GLU A 30 -9.04 1.97 8.03
N ALA A 31 -8.68 2.93 8.88
CA ALA A 31 -9.60 3.96 9.36
C ALA A 31 -10.11 4.83 8.21
N PHE A 32 -9.22 5.30 7.33
CA PHE A 32 -9.61 6.04 6.13
C PHE A 32 -10.60 5.26 5.27
N TRP A 33 -10.32 3.98 5.00
CA TRP A 33 -11.22 3.13 4.24
C TRP A 33 -12.58 2.95 4.93
N LYS A 34 -12.59 2.44 6.17
CA LYS A 34 -13.81 2.02 6.86
C LYS A 34 -14.71 3.18 7.27
N GLN A 35 -14.11 4.31 7.66
CA GLN A 35 -14.84 5.42 8.26
C GLN A 35 -15.21 6.51 7.26
N LYS A 36 -14.48 6.60 6.13
CA LYS A 36 -14.65 7.69 5.16
C LYS A 36 -14.98 7.16 3.76
N LEU A 37 -14.03 6.52 3.11
CA LEU A 37 -14.16 6.20 1.68
C LEU A 37 -15.21 5.12 1.40
N PHE A 38 -15.22 4.01 2.12
CA PHE A 38 -16.18 2.92 1.87
C PHE A 38 -17.64 3.36 2.06
N PRO A 39 -18.02 4.01 3.18
CA PRO A 39 -19.39 4.54 3.33
C PRO A 39 -19.80 5.46 2.18
N SER A 40 -18.93 6.36 1.73
CA SER A 40 -19.29 7.30 0.66
C SER A 40 -19.41 6.61 -0.71
N VAL A 41 -18.54 5.66 -1.04
CA VAL A 41 -18.68 4.85 -2.29
C VAL A 41 -19.98 4.05 -2.29
N VAL A 42 -20.36 3.47 -1.14
CA VAL A 42 -21.62 2.74 -0.99
C VAL A 42 -22.82 3.67 -1.12
N ALA A 43 -22.78 4.86 -0.52
CA ALA A 43 -23.84 5.86 -0.62
C ALA A 43 -24.07 6.28 -2.09
N VAL A 44 -23.00 6.61 -2.82
CA VAL A 44 -23.05 6.93 -4.25
C VAL A 44 -23.67 5.79 -5.06
N SER A 45 -23.18 4.56 -4.85
CA SER A 45 -23.65 3.38 -5.59
C SER A 45 -25.12 3.05 -5.29
N ALA A 46 -25.57 3.23 -4.05
CA ALA A 46 -26.95 2.94 -3.64
C ALA A 46 -27.95 3.96 -4.21
N ARG A 47 -27.56 5.23 -4.32
CA ARG A 47 -28.40 6.29 -4.90
C ARG A 47 -28.64 6.07 -6.38
N ASP A 48 -27.58 5.74 -7.11
CA ASP A 48 -27.66 5.40 -8.53
C ASP A 48 -28.59 4.21 -8.76
N ALA A 49 -28.38 3.10 -8.04
CA ALA A 49 -29.20 1.91 -8.15
C ALA A 49 -30.70 2.15 -7.85
N ALA A 50 -31.01 3.14 -7.00
CA ALA A 50 -32.38 3.46 -6.65
C ALA A 50 -33.03 4.50 -7.59
N GLY A 51 -32.25 5.12 -8.51
CA GLY A 51 -32.72 6.22 -9.35
C GLY A 51 -33.18 7.44 -8.53
N ILE A 52 -32.65 7.59 -7.32
CA ILE A 52 -33.10 8.61 -6.36
C ILE A 52 -32.19 9.84 -6.46
N ASP A 53 -32.69 10.88 -7.12
CA ASP A 53 -32.10 12.22 -7.08
C ASP A 53 -32.54 12.94 -5.78
N ARG A 54 -32.04 12.48 -4.62
CA ARG A 54 -32.27 13.13 -3.32
C ARG A 54 -31.00 13.77 -2.80
N GLY A 55 -30.88 15.09 -2.90
CA GLY A 55 -30.00 15.95 -2.07
C GLY A 55 -28.57 15.45 -1.85
N PRO A 56 -27.80 16.03 -0.92
CA PRO A 56 -26.54 15.43 -0.45
C PRO A 56 -26.84 14.40 0.66
N ASP A 57 -26.24 13.20 0.60
CA ASP A 57 -26.27 12.26 1.73
C ASP A 57 -25.27 12.74 2.80
N PRO A 58 -25.66 12.88 4.08
CA PRO A 58 -24.73 13.26 5.15
C PRO A 58 -23.51 12.32 5.31
N LEU A 59 -23.58 11.09 4.79
CA LEU A 59 -22.48 10.11 4.78
C LEU A 59 -21.59 10.21 3.53
N GLU A 60 -22.00 10.97 2.52
CA GLU A 60 -21.25 11.20 1.29
C GLU A 60 -20.29 12.38 1.51
N LEU A 61 -19.02 12.06 1.70
CA LEU A 61 -17.97 13.07 1.68
C LEU A 61 -17.65 13.43 0.22
N PRO A 62 -17.35 14.71 -0.10
CA PRO A 62 -16.99 15.10 -1.46
C PRO A 62 -15.76 14.34 -1.97
N GLU A 63 -15.80 13.87 -3.23
CA GLU A 63 -14.66 13.18 -3.89
C GLU A 63 -13.36 13.97 -3.74
N ALA A 64 -13.42 15.31 -3.92
CA ALA A 64 -12.27 16.19 -3.82
C ALA A 64 -11.63 16.21 -2.41
N GLU A 65 -12.43 16.09 -1.35
CA GLU A 65 -11.92 16.03 0.02
C GLU A 65 -11.22 14.69 0.28
N LEU A 66 -11.83 13.59 -0.17
CA LEU A 66 -11.26 12.24 -0.05
C LEU A 66 -9.98 12.07 -0.88
N ASP A 67 -9.94 12.59 -2.11
CA ASP A 67 -8.73 12.59 -2.96
C ASP A 67 -7.61 13.44 -2.32
N ALA A 68 -7.94 14.61 -1.78
CA ALA A 68 -6.96 15.47 -1.10
C ALA A 68 -6.36 14.79 0.14
N GLU A 69 -7.19 14.18 0.99
CA GLU A 69 -6.73 13.41 2.15
C GLU A 69 -5.89 12.20 1.74
N TRP A 70 -6.34 11.45 0.72
CA TRP A 70 -5.59 10.32 0.19
C TRP A 70 -4.21 10.74 -0.31
N ARG A 71 -4.11 11.76 -1.16
CA ARG A 71 -2.83 12.24 -1.72
C ARG A 71 -1.87 12.72 -0.64
N ARG A 72 -2.39 13.49 0.32
CA ARG A 72 -1.57 14.18 1.32
C ARG A 72 -1.12 13.25 2.44
N GLU A 73 -2.00 12.40 2.93
CA GLU A 73 -1.75 11.62 4.14
C GLU A 73 -1.62 10.13 3.85
N ILE A 74 -2.66 9.49 3.31
CA ILE A 74 -2.73 8.04 3.22
C ILE A 74 -1.71 7.47 2.24
N ARG A 75 -1.63 8.06 1.05
CA ARG A 75 -0.69 7.67 0.00
C ARG A 75 0.76 7.85 0.47
N SER A 76 1.07 8.95 1.15
CA SER A 76 2.42 9.21 1.69
C SER A 76 2.87 8.12 2.67
N ARG A 77 1.97 7.72 3.58
CA ARG A 77 2.24 6.63 4.53
C ARG A 77 2.45 5.29 3.80
N LEU A 78 1.60 4.97 2.82
CA LEU A 78 1.75 3.75 2.01
C LEU A 78 3.06 3.76 1.21
N LEU A 79 3.44 4.89 0.60
CA LEU A 79 4.70 5.01 -0.15
C LEU A 79 5.93 4.81 0.74
N SER A 80 5.86 5.22 2.01
CA SER A 80 6.90 4.91 2.98
C SER A 80 7.08 3.40 3.18
N LEU A 81 5.99 2.61 3.14
CA LEU A 81 6.07 1.16 3.15
C LEU A 81 6.60 0.61 1.82
N VAL A 82 6.07 1.06 0.68
CA VAL A 82 6.45 0.59 -0.66
C VAL A 82 7.95 0.75 -0.91
N HIS A 83 8.53 1.88 -0.52
CA HIS A 83 9.93 2.19 -0.81
C HIS A 83 10.87 1.99 0.38
N GLY A 84 10.34 1.88 1.60
CA GLY A 84 11.14 1.85 2.83
C GLY A 84 11.03 0.57 3.65
N HIS A 85 10.00 -0.27 3.44
CA HIS A 85 9.85 -1.49 4.24
C HIS A 85 10.83 -2.58 3.76
N PRO A 86 11.58 -3.24 4.65
CA PRO A 86 12.56 -4.28 4.30
C PRO A 86 11.93 -5.56 3.73
N ASP A 87 10.74 -5.94 4.20
CA ASP A 87 10.00 -7.12 3.75
C ASP A 87 9.32 -6.85 2.37
N PRO A 88 9.61 -7.67 1.32
CA PRO A 88 9.02 -7.50 -0.01
C PRO A 88 7.50 -7.71 -0.06
N ASP A 89 6.95 -8.63 0.75
CA ASP A 89 5.50 -8.90 0.76
C ASP A 89 4.75 -7.67 1.26
N VAL A 90 5.32 -6.96 2.25
CA VAL A 90 4.75 -5.70 2.76
C VAL A 90 4.82 -4.60 1.70
N ARG A 91 5.93 -4.50 0.97
CA ARG A 91 6.08 -3.51 -0.12
C ARG A 91 5.03 -3.73 -1.22
N GLU A 92 4.91 -4.97 -1.69
CA GLU A 92 3.97 -5.33 -2.76
C GLU A 92 2.51 -5.13 -2.32
N ALA A 93 2.16 -5.58 -1.11
CA ALA A 93 0.81 -5.40 -0.59
C ALA A 93 0.45 -3.92 -0.40
N ALA A 94 1.39 -3.08 0.03
CA ALA A 94 1.19 -1.64 0.17
C ALA A 94 0.99 -0.94 -1.19
N ASP A 95 1.77 -1.31 -2.21
CA ASP A 95 1.66 -0.75 -3.56
C ASP A 95 0.32 -1.12 -4.22
N PHE A 96 -0.04 -2.41 -4.10
CA PHE A 96 -1.34 -2.89 -4.53
C PHE A 96 -2.47 -2.10 -3.88
N LEU A 97 -2.48 -2.00 -2.55
CA LEU A 97 -3.53 -1.30 -1.81
C LEU A 97 -3.60 0.19 -2.16
N SER A 98 -2.45 0.87 -2.30
CA SER A 98 -2.37 2.28 -2.73
C SER A 98 -3.10 2.50 -4.05
N SER A 99 -2.83 1.64 -5.04
CA SER A 99 -3.47 1.70 -6.35
C SER A 99 -4.97 1.40 -6.29
N ARG A 100 -5.41 0.48 -5.42
CA ARG A 100 -6.85 0.15 -5.29
C ARG A 100 -7.64 1.22 -4.56
N LEU A 101 -7.07 1.87 -3.55
CA LEU A 101 -7.72 3.01 -2.88
C LEU A 101 -7.97 4.15 -3.86
N PHE A 102 -6.99 4.48 -4.71
CA PHE A 102 -7.19 5.46 -5.78
C PHE A 102 -8.30 5.05 -6.74
N GLY A 103 -8.33 3.77 -7.14
CA GLY A 103 -9.41 3.22 -7.97
C GLY A 103 -10.79 3.33 -7.33
N ALA A 104 -10.91 3.17 -6.00
CA ALA A 104 -12.18 3.37 -5.31
C ALA A 104 -12.63 4.84 -5.27
N ILE A 105 -11.69 5.79 -5.10
CA ILE A 105 -11.97 7.22 -5.19
C ILE A 105 -12.53 7.58 -6.58
N PHE A 106 -11.99 6.98 -7.65
CA PHE A 106 -12.48 7.23 -9.01
C PHE A 106 -13.98 6.91 -9.20
N TYR A 107 -14.52 5.94 -8.46
CA TYR A 107 -15.95 5.56 -8.49
C TYR A 107 -16.80 6.31 -7.45
N MET A 108 -16.32 7.42 -6.90
CA MET A 108 -17.14 8.36 -6.12
C MET A 108 -18.04 9.24 -6.98
N ASP A 109 -17.83 9.24 -8.30
CA ASP A 109 -18.71 9.86 -9.28
C ASP A 109 -19.88 8.91 -9.63
N PRO A 110 -21.14 9.33 -9.51
CA PRO A 110 -22.30 8.48 -9.78
C PRO A 110 -22.32 7.89 -11.20
N GLU A 111 -21.99 8.68 -12.22
CA GLU A 111 -21.99 8.21 -13.61
C GLU A 111 -20.92 7.14 -13.84
N ARG A 112 -19.75 7.29 -13.21
CA ARG A 112 -18.69 6.26 -13.25
C ARG A 112 -19.08 5.03 -12.46
N ALA A 113 -19.70 5.22 -11.28
CA ALA A 113 -20.15 4.13 -10.42
C ALA A 113 -21.24 3.26 -11.08
N ALA A 114 -22.07 3.87 -11.94
CA ALA A 114 -23.16 3.22 -12.68
C ALA A 114 -22.70 2.39 -13.89
N ARG A 115 -21.45 2.55 -14.34
CA ARG A 115 -20.92 1.86 -15.54
C ARG A 115 -21.04 0.34 -15.38
N GLU A 116 -21.41 -0.32 -16.48
CA GLU A 116 -21.63 -1.77 -16.51
C GLU A 116 -22.60 -2.24 -15.40
N GLY A 117 -23.62 -1.42 -15.09
CA GLY A 117 -24.61 -1.72 -14.04
C GLY A 117 -24.03 -1.75 -12.62
N GLY A 118 -22.92 -1.06 -12.39
CA GLY A 118 -22.23 -1.00 -11.11
C GLY A 118 -21.36 -2.21 -10.80
N GLU A 119 -21.05 -3.06 -11.77
CA GLU A 119 -20.12 -4.17 -11.56
C GLU A 119 -18.68 -3.68 -11.34
N GLU A 120 -18.24 -2.65 -12.08
CA GLU A 120 -16.88 -2.12 -11.95
C GLU A 120 -16.61 -1.50 -10.57
N SER A 121 -17.59 -0.77 -10.01
CA SER A 121 -17.50 -0.19 -8.67
C SER A 121 -17.47 -1.26 -7.58
N ARG A 122 -18.29 -2.31 -7.69
CA ARG A 122 -18.23 -3.49 -6.79
C ARG A 122 -16.88 -4.20 -6.85
N ILE A 123 -16.32 -4.37 -8.05
CA ILE A 123 -14.99 -4.95 -8.24
C ILE A 123 -13.92 -4.07 -7.58
N ALA A 124 -14.00 -2.74 -7.72
CA ALA A 124 -13.08 -1.82 -7.09
C ALA A 124 -13.12 -1.94 -5.56
N VAL A 125 -14.32 -1.93 -4.97
CA VAL A 125 -14.53 -2.15 -3.52
C VAL A 125 -13.94 -3.49 -3.06
N ARG A 126 -14.25 -4.58 -3.77
CA ARG A 126 -13.71 -5.92 -3.45
C ARG A 126 -12.18 -5.94 -3.45
N ARG A 127 -11.56 -5.30 -4.46
CA ARG A 127 -10.10 -5.22 -4.56
C ARG A 127 -9.46 -4.42 -3.42
N VAL A 128 -10.14 -3.42 -2.87
CA VAL A 128 -9.66 -2.71 -1.67
C VAL A 128 -9.71 -3.63 -0.45
N HIS A 129 -10.79 -4.38 -0.24
CA HIS A 129 -10.89 -5.37 0.84
C HIS A 129 -9.80 -6.45 0.76
N GLU A 130 -9.53 -6.95 -0.45
CA GLU A 130 -8.42 -7.87 -0.71
C GLU A 130 -7.08 -7.22 -0.35
N GLY A 131 -6.85 -5.97 -0.77
CA GLY A 131 -5.62 -5.23 -0.46
C GLY A 131 -5.40 -5.03 1.04
N ILE A 132 -6.45 -4.66 1.80
CA ILE A 132 -6.37 -4.51 3.26
C ILE A 132 -6.04 -5.84 3.92
N THR A 133 -6.69 -6.92 3.49
CA THR A 133 -6.47 -8.26 4.03
C THR A 133 -5.04 -8.75 3.76
N ASN A 134 -4.54 -8.52 2.53
CA ASN A 134 -3.20 -8.90 2.13
C ASN A 134 -2.14 -8.10 2.90
N LEU A 135 -2.32 -6.79 3.05
CA LEU A 135 -1.41 -5.95 3.82
C LEU A 135 -1.40 -6.35 5.30
N ALA A 136 -2.57 -6.57 5.92
CA ALA A 136 -2.65 -7.04 7.30
C ALA A 136 -1.90 -8.36 7.52
N ARG A 137 -2.07 -9.32 6.59
CA ARG A 137 -1.36 -10.60 6.62
C ARG A 137 0.15 -10.42 6.47
N ALA A 138 0.60 -9.61 5.52
CA ALA A 138 2.02 -9.34 5.30
C ALA A 138 2.67 -8.71 6.54
N ILE A 139 2.02 -7.69 7.13
CA ILE A 139 2.49 -7.01 8.33
C ILE A 139 2.58 -7.99 9.51
N HIS A 140 1.56 -8.82 9.72
CA HIS A 140 1.55 -9.81 10.81
C HIS A 140 2.73 -10.78 10.72
N HIS A 141 3.11 -11.20 9.51
CA HIS A 141 4.19 -12.15 9.31
C HIS A 141 5.58 -11.54 9.19
N ALA A 142 5.69 -10.26 8.84
CA ALA A 142 6.97 -9.59 8.59
C ALA A 142 7.99 -9.74 9.72
N PRO A 143 7.65 -9.67 11.03
CA PRO A 143 8.62 -9.87 12.11
C PRO A 143 9.20 -11.29 12.22
N PHE A 144 8.59 -12.28 11.55
CA PHE A 144 8.87 -13.71 11.73
C PHE A 144 9.46 -14.38 10.49
N ARG A 145 9.31 -13.80 9.29
CA ARG A 145 9.68 -14.43 8.01
C ARG A 145 11.09 -14.15 7.50
N VAL A 146 11.94 -13.54 8.33
CA VAL A 146 13.08 -12.80 7.79
C VAL A 146 14.38 -13.61 7.83
N GLU A 147 14.81 -14.00 6.63
CA GLU A 147 16.21 -14.17 6.26
C GLU A 147 16.66 -12.91 5.51
N ARG A 148 17.89 -12.45 5.76
CA ARG A 148 18.47 -11.32 5.01
C ARG A 148 18.48 -11.70 3.53
N PRO A 149 17.96 -10.86 2.61
CA PRO A 149 18.13 -11.11 1.18
C PRO A 149 19.63 -11.18 0.89
N THR A 150 20.08 -12.29 0.27
CA THR A 150 21.47 -12.42 -0.13
C THR A 150 21.75 -11.34 -1.18
N PRO A 151 22.74 -10.47 -0.97
CA PRO A 151 22.96 -9.41 -1.92
C PRO A 151 23.45 -10.01 -3.24
N THR A 152 22.63 -9.93 -4.28
CA THR A 152 23.00 -10.22 -5.66
C THR A 152 23.66 -8.97 -6.23
N TYR A 153 24.94 -8.79 -5.93
CA TYR A 153 25.70 -7.76 -6.62
C TYR A 153 26.15 -8.30 -7.98
N GLU A 154 25.67 -7.71 -9.08
CA GLU A 154 26.35 -7.85 -10.37
C GLU A 154 27.59 -6.95 -10.37
N GLY A 155 28.75 -7.52 -10.11
CA GLY A 155 30.03 -6.82 -10.08
C GLY A 155 31.22 -7.76 -9.95
N ILE A 156 32.39 -7.33 -10.41
CA ILE A 156 33.63 -8.11 -10.32
C ILE A 156 33.97 -8.30 -8.83
N PRO A 157 34.09 -9.54 -8.32
CA PRO A 157 34.46 -9.78 -6.94
C PRO A 157 35.92 -9.37 -6.73
N ILE A 158 36.12 -8.31 -5.95
CA ILE A 158 37.42 -7.96 -5.36
C ILE A 158 37.35 -8.41 -3.90
N GLY A 159 38.35 -9.16 -3.42
CA GLY A 159 38.28 -10.00 -2.21
C GLY A 159 37.50 -9.42 -1.00
N ASN A 160 36.70 -10.31 -0.38
CA ASN A 160 36.06 -10.22 0.94
C ASN A 160 35.23 -8.98 1.33
N SER A 161 34.84 -8.08 0.43
CA SER A 161 33.96 -6.97 0.80
C SER A 161 33.14 -6.51 -0.38
N GLU A 162 31.85 -6.29 -0.13
CA GLU A 162 30.83 -5.70 -1.00
C GLU A 162 31.37 -5.00 -2.26
N PRO A 163 30.98 -5.43 -3.47
CA PRO A 163 31.43 -4.78 -4.69
C PRO A 163 30.85 -3.36 -4.76
N MET A 164 31.74 -2.41 -4.99
CA MET A 164 31.39 -1.01 -5.22
C MET A 164 30.48 -0.89 -6.45
N PRO A 165 29.48 0.02 -6.43
CA PRO A 165 28.69 0.32 -7.62
C PRO A 165 29.65 0.70 -8.76
N SER A 166 29.56 -0.04 -9.88
CA SER A 166 30.46 0.12 -11.00
C SER A 166 30.33 1.53 -11.57
N ARG A 167 31.42 2.29 -11.55
CA ARG A 167 31.56 3.50 -12.35
C ARG A 167 31.65 3.10 -13.83
N VAL A 168 30.51 2.91 -14.46
CA VAL A 168 30.36 2.95 -15.92
C VAL A 168 29.13 3.82 -16.13
N VAL A 169 29.25 5.14 -16.29
CA VAL A 169 29.73 5.76 -17.52
C VAL A 169 30.47 7.07 -17.19
N ALA A 170 31.80 7.03 -17.11
CA ALA A 170 32.62 8.22 -17.27
C ALA A 170 33.87 7.81 -18.02
N SER A 171 34.10 8.45 -19.16
CA SER A 171 35.12 8.15 -20.18
C SER A 171 34.85 6.90 -21.02
N GLN A 172 34.29 7.10 -22.22
CA GLN A 172 34.91 6.70 -23.49
C GLN A 172 34.41 7.66 -24.59
N ASN A 173 35.33 8.51 -25.05
CA ASN A 173 35.46 9.22 -26.33
C ASN A 173 34.25 9.90 -26.98
#